data_AF-A0A533BJT3-F1
#
_entry.id   AF-A0A533BJT3-F1
#
_cell.length_a   1.000
_cell.length_b   1.000
_cell.length_c   1.000
_cell.angle_alpha   90.00
_cell.angle_beta   90.00
_cell.angle_gamma   90.00
#
_symmetry.space_group_name_H-M   'P 1'
#
loop_
_entity.id
_entity.type
_entity.pdbx_description
1 polymer ?
#
loop_
_entity_poly.entity_id
_entity_poly.type
_entity_poly.pdbx_seq_one_letter_code
_entity_poly.pdbx_strand_id
1 'polypeptide(L)'
;MELDLVAFVVFNRFVRRALFNQLGGFPNQPILEDVAFCERLIPVTTPFLLSPPVITDARKFSRMGVWKIFLRILLIIPHVEFRLPILPRVFFQDVR
;
A
#
# COMPACT_ATOMS: atom_id res chain seq x y z
N MET A 1 -24.84 13.89 3.96
CA MET A 1 -23.63 13.31 4.58
C MET A 1 -23.09 12.30 3.59
N GLU A 2 -22.44 12.81 2.53
CA GLU A 2 -21.86 11.98 1.47
C GLU A 2 -20.69 11.20 2.06
N LEU A 3 -20.86 9.89 2.21
CA LEU A 3 -19.79 9.02 2.64
C LEU A 3 -18.73 9.00 1.53
N ASP A 4 -17.57 9.60 1.79
CA ASP A 4 -16.41 9.62 0.89
C ASP A 4 -15.86 8.20 0.70
N LEU A 5 -16.51 7.42 -0.16
CA LEU A 5 -16.22 6.00 -0.37
C LEU A 5 -14.82 5.81 -0.98
N VAL A 6 -14.00 4.96 -0.37
CA VAL A 6 -12.73 4.47 -0.94
C VAL A 6 -12.89 3.00 -1.28
N ALA A 7 -12.50 2.65 -2.50
CA ALA A 7 -12.61 1.29 -2.99
C ALA A 7 -11.23 0.60 -2.93
N PHE A 8 -11.15 -0.50 -2.18
CA PHE A 8 -9.93 -1.29 -2.02
C PHE A 8 -10.07 -2.58 -2.83
N VAL A 9 -9.06 -2.84 -3.64
CA VAL A 9 -8.76 -4.14 -4.25
C VAL A 9 -7.39 -4.51 -3.68
N VAL A 10 -7.16 -5.76 -3.30
CA VAL A 10 -5.97 -6.22 -2.54
C VAL A 10 -4.64 -5.55 -2.96
N PHE A 11 -4.43 -5.34 -4.26
CA PHE A 11 -3.26 -4.65 -4.81
C PHE A 11 -3.54 -3.29 -5.49
N ASN A 12 -4.80 -2.87 -5.60
CA ASN A 12 -5.20 -1.62 -6.25
C ASN A 12 -6.09 -0.78 -5.33
N ARG A 13 -5.75 0.49 -5.16
CA ARG A 13 -6.50 1.44 -4.33
C ARG A 13 -7.13 2.49 -5.21
N PHE A 14 -8.43 2.67 -5.10
CA PHE A 14 -9.18 3.71 -5.81
C PHE A 14 -9.74 4.71 -4.79
N VAL A 15 -9.26 5.94 -4.85
CA VAL A 15 -9.68 7.06 -4.01
C VAL A 15 -10.31 8.15 -4.87
N ARG A 16 -11.36 8.81 -4.37
CA ARG A 16 -11.96 9.97 -5.05
C ARG A 16 -10.94 11.10 -5.16
N ARG A 17 -10.88 11.77 -6.31
CA ARG A 17 -9.95 12.89 -6.56
C ARG A 17 -10.09 14.01 -5.53
N ALA A 18 -11.31 14.32 -5.11
CA ALA A 18 -11.57 15.34 -4.09
C ALA A 18 -10.90 14.99 -2.75
N LEU A 19 -11.09 13.75 -2.28
CA LEU A 19 -10.48 13.24 -1.03
C LEU A 19 -8.96 13.17 -1.13
N PHE A 20 -8.42 12.73 -2.28
CA PHE A 20 -6.97 12.72 -2.53
C PHE A 20 -6.36 14.12 -2.41
N ASN A 21 -7.00 15.12 -3.01
CA ASN A 21 -6.55 16.51 -2.91
C ASN A 21 -6.71 17.08 -1.49
N GLN A 22 -7.80 16.73 -0.80
CA GLN A 22 -8.05 17.17 0.57
C GLN A 22 -6.99 16.67 1.55
N LEU A 23 -6.49 15.45 1.35
CA LEU A 23 -5.44 14.85 2.19
C LEU A 23 -4.01 15.26 1.78
N GLY A 24 -3.87 16.13 0.77
CA GLY A 24 -2.58 16.60 0.28
C GLY A 24 -1.82 15.56 -0.54
N GLY A 25 -2.49 14.52 -1.05
CA GLY A 25 -1.89 13.46 -1.85
C GLY A 25 -0.94 12.54 -1.08
N PHE A 26 -0.02 11.89 -1.81
CA PHE A 26 0.97 11.01 -1.18
C PHE A 26 2.03 11.80 -0.40
N PRO A 27 2.34 11.39 0.84
CA PRO A 27 3.41 12.03 1.60
C PRO A 27 4.76 11.89 0.90
N ASN A 28 5.60 12.91 1.03
CA ASN A 28 6.97 12.90 0.51
C ASN A 28 7.87 12.04 1.40
N GLN A 29 7.63 10.73 1.38
CA GLN A 29 8.49 9.74 2.00
C GLN A 29 9.02 8.78 0.93
N PRO A 30 10.28 8.32 1.04
CA PRO A 30 10.93 7.58 -0.02
C PRO A 30 10.40 6.15 -0.20
N ILE A 31 9.71 5.63 0.80
CA ILE A 31 9.28 4.23 0.95
C ILE A 31 7.95 4.24 1.72
N LEU A 32 7.04 3.32 1.40
CA LEU A 32 5.76 3.10 2.10
C LEU A 32 4.81 4.33 2.06
N GLU A 33 5.01 5.25 1.12
CA GLU A 33 4.17 6.45 0.90
C GLU A 33 2.68 6.13 0.84
N ASP A 34 2.38 4.95 0.32
CA ASP A 34 1.06 4.40 0.13
C ASP A 34 0.45 3.88 1.44
N VAL A 35 1.25 3.32 2.35
CA VAL A 35 0.83 2.93 3.71
C VAL A 35 0.50 4.19 4.53
N ALA A 36 1.37 5.20 4.54
CA ALA A 36 1.09 6.43 5.27
C ALA A 36 -0.10 7.20 4.68
N PHE A 37 -0.32 7.13 3.37
CA PHE A 37 -1.55 7.64 2.77
C PHE A 37 -2.79 6.86 3.26
N CYS A 38 -2.73 5.52 3.31
CA CYS A 38 -3.79 4.70 3.88
C CYS A 38 -4.05 5.01 5.36
N GLU A 39 -3.01 5.22 6.19
CA GLU A 39 -3.14 5.61 7.59
C GLU A 39 -3.92 6.92 7.76
N ARG A 40 -3.73 7.90 6.85
CA ARG A 40 -4.50 9.15 6.81
C ARG A 40 -5.92 8.96 6.29
N LEU A 41 -6.16 7.92 5.48
CA LEU A 41 -7.45 7.58 4.88
C LEU A 41 -8.39 6.92 5.91
N ILE A 42 -7.89 5.97 6.69
CA ILE A 42 -8.67 5.19 7.67
C ILE A 42 -9.56 6.07 8.59
N PRO A 43 -9.10 7.21 9.15
CA PRO A 43 -9.94 8.03 10.02
C PRO A 43 -11.01 8.85 9.28
N VAL A 44 -10.89 9.05 7.96
CA VAL A 44 -11.79 9.95 7.19
C VAL A 44 -12.73 9.22 6.24
N THR A 45 -12.54 7.93 6.00
CA THR A 45 -13.36 7.13 5.08
C THR A 45 -13.63 5.74 5.65
N THR A 46 -14.69 5.11 5.15
CA THR A 46 -14.94 3.68 5.35
C THR A 46 -14.40 2.92 4.13
N PRO A 47 -13.34 2.10 4.27
CA PRO A 47 -12.82 1.32 3.16
C PRO A 47 -13.84 0.28 2.73
N PHE A 48 -14.12 0.21 1.43
CA PHE A 48 -15.03 -0.77 0.85
C PHE A 48 -14.26 -1.74 -0.04
N LEU A 49 -14.40 -3.05 0.22
CA LEU A 49 -13.81 -4.09 -0.60
C LEU A 49 -14.65 -4.28 -1.87
N LEU A 50 -14.06 -4.00 -3.04
CA LEU A 50 -14.74 -4.23 -4.32
C LEU A 50 -14.87 -5.74 -4.57
N SER A 51 -16.11 -6.17 -4.80
CA SER A 51 -16.44 -7.50 -5.34
C SER A 51 -16.92 -7.33 -6.79
N PRO A 52 -16.47 -8.14 -7.76
CA PRO A 52 -15.63 -9.33 -7.63
C PRO A 52 -14.13 -9.02 -7.46
N PRO A 53 -13.34 -9.95 -6.88
CA PRO A 53 -11.91 -9.76 -6.70
C PRO A 53 -11.21 -9.63 -8.05
N VAL A 54 -10.39 -8.59 -8.20
CA VAL A 54 -9.50 -8.48 -9.36
C VAL A 54 -8.36 -9.49 -9.17
N ILE A 55 -8.34 -10.53 -9.98
CA ILE A 55 -7.22 -11.48 -10.02
C ILE A 55 -6.04 -10.77 -10.66
N THR A 56 -5.08 -10.37 -9.84
CA THR A 56 -3.80 -9.87 -10.32
C THR A 56 -2.83 -11.01 -10.49
N ASP A 57 -2.04 -10.94 -11.56
CA ASP A 57 -1.17 -12.02 -11.95
C ASP A 57 0.10 -12.07 -11.09
N ALA A 58 0.35 -13.21 -10.44
CA ALA A 58 1.52 -13.43 -9.60
C ALA A 58 2.83 -13.65 -10.39
N ARG A 59 2.84 -13.49 -11.72
CA ARG A 59 4.02 -13.62 -12.60
C ARG A 59 5.25 -12.87 -12.07
N LYS A 60 5.06 -11.64 -11.55
CA LYS A 60 6.15 -10.85 -10.96
C LYS A 60 6.74 -11.55 -9.73
N PHE A 61 5.90 -12.18 -8.91
CA PHE A 61 6.33 -12.91 -7.73
C PHE A 61 7.06 -14.21 -8.07
N SER A 62 6.57 -14.93 -9.08
CA SER A 62 7.20 -16.17 -9.55
C SER A 62 8.60 -15.91 -10.13
N ARG A 63 8.78 -14.81 -10.88
CA ARG A 63 10.09 -14.43 -11.46
C ARG A 63 11.13 -13.97 -10.43
N MET A 64 10.72 -13.27 -9.37
CA MET A 64 11.65 -12.77 -8.33
C MET A 64 11.97 -13.83 -7.25
N GLY A 65 11.24 -14.96 -7.24
CA GLY A 65 11.38 -16.03 -6.27
C GLY A 65 10.47 -15.83 -5.05
N VAL A 66 9.57 -16.78 -4.82
CA VAL A 66 8.55 -16.73 -3.76
C VAL A 66 9.19 -16.53 -2.38
N TRP A 67 10.27 -17.26 -2.08
CA TRP A 67 10.99 -17.15 -0.80
C TRP A 67 11.62 -15.77 -0.56
N LYS A 68 12.17 -15.16 -1.62
CA LYS A 68 12.82 -13.85 -1.53
C LYS A 68 11.80 -12.77 -1.19
N ILE A 69 10.61 -12.87 -1.79
CA ILE A 69 9.52 -11.93 -1.54
C ILE A 69 8.87 -12.17 -0.18
N PHE A 70 8.69 -13.44 0.19
CA PHE A 70 8.16 -13.80 1.51
C PHE A 70 9.01 -13.20 2.63
N LEU A 71 10.34 -13.40 2.58
CA LEU A 71 11.26 -12.78 3.53
C LEU A 71 11.20 -11.25 3.49
N ARG A 72 11.03 -10.66 2.30
CA ARG A 72 10.91 -9.19 2.19
C ARG A 72 9.65 -8.66 2.87
N ILE A 73 8.50 -9.25 2.60
CA ILE A 73 7.23 -8.87 3.22
C ILE A 73 7.32 -9.08 4.74
N LEU A 74 7.90 -10.20 5.17
CA LEU A 74 8.11 -10.50 6.60
C LEU A 74 8.99 -9.45 7.30
N LEU A 75 9.97 -8.86 6.62
CA LEU A 75 10.81 -7.79 7.17
C LEU A 75 10.13 -6.42 7.16
N ILE A 76 9.23 -6.16 6.19
CA ILE A 76 8.48 -4.90 6.11
C ILE A 76 7.48 -4.78 7.27
N ILE A 77 6.79 -5.86 7.64
CA ILE A 77 5.77 -5.85 8.70
C ILE A 77 6.32 -5.31 10.05
N PRO A 78 7.40 -5.87 10.64
CA PRO A 78 7.95 -5.35 11.88
C PRO A 78 8.59 -3.98 11.70
N HIS A 79 9.08 -3.64 10.50
CA HIS A 79 9.57 -2.29 10.23
C HIS A 79 8.45 -1.25 10.34
N VAL A 80 7.27 -1.53 9.79
CA VAL A 80 6.09 -0.66 9.87
C VAL A 80 5.57 -0.59 11.30
N GLU A 81 5.39 -1.73 11.95
CA GLU A 81 4.81 -1.81 13.30
C GLU A 81 5.73 -1.22 14.38
N PHE A 82 7.03 -1.53 14.33
CA PHE A 82 8.01 -1.09 15.34
C PHE A 82 8.78 0.18 14.92
N ARG A 83 8.42 0.81 13.78
CA ARG A 83 9.11 1.97 13.18
C ARG A 83 10.65 1.86 13.16
N LEU A 84 11.17 0.66 12.94
CA LEU A 84 12.62 0.40 12.95
C LEU A 84 13.29 1.06 11.74
N PRO A 85 14.42 1.79 11.84
CA PRO A 85 15.02 2.50 10.70
C PRO A 85 15.74 1.61 9.65
N ILE A 86 15.61 0.28 9.74
CA ILE A 86 16.53 -0.68 9.11
C ILE A 86 16.23 -1.04 7.64
N LEU A 87 15.28 -0.39 6.94
CA LEU A 87 15.05 -0.67 5.53
C LEU A 87 15.80 0.31 4.62
N PRO A 88 17.00 -0.04 4.12
CA PRO A 88 17.69 0.79 3.15
C PRO A 88 16.95 0.76 1.81
N ARG A 89 17.03 1.88 1.06
CA ARG A 89 16.36 2.07 -0.24
C ARG A 89 16.62 0.94 -1.26
N VAL A 90 17.77 0.28 -1.15
CA VAL A 90 18.16 -0.89 -1.97
C VAL A 90 17.19 -2.06 -1.85
N PHE A 91 16.48 -2.19 -0.73
CA PHE A 91 15.53 -3.28 -0.51
C PHE A 91 14.36 -3.27 -1.50
N PHE A 92 13.95 -2.09 -1.98
CA PHE A 92 12.82 -1.90 -2.89
C PHE A 92 13.23 -1.74 -4.37
N GLN A 93 14.52 -1.75 -4.69
CA GLN A 93 14.99 -1.53 -6.07
C GLN A 93 14.50 -2.60 -7.05
N ASP A 94 14.38 -3.85 -6.61
CA ASP A 94 13.92 -4.95 -7.47
C ASP A 94 12.39 -4.94 -7.70
N VAL A 95 11.65 -4.12 -6.94
CA VAL A 95 10.18 -4.12 -6.97
C VAL A 95 9.63 -3.05 -7.92
N ARG A 96 10.42 -2.02 -8.27
CA ARG A 96 10.03 -0.98 -9.23
C ARG A 96 10.21 -1.52 -10.66
#